data_AF-A0A415SPK1-F1
#
_entry.id   AF-A0A415SPK1-F1
#
_cell.length_a   1.000
_cell.length_b   1.000
_cell.length_c   1.000
_cell.angle_alpha   90.00
_cell.angle_beta   90.00
_cell.angle_gamma   90.00
#
_symmetry.space_group_name_H-M   'P 1'
#
loop_
_entity.id
_entity.type
_entity.pdbx_description
1 polymer ?
#
loop_
_entity_poly.entity_id
_entity_poly.type
_entity_poly.pdbx_seq_one_letter_code
_entity_poly.pdbx_strand_id
1 'polypeptide(L)'
;MRTTEMINKALEVMNGQDWYWYLSDYQVAEMRDKAYSTMRYFVELVASISDAKIRKAMRELWTVTYNYMGLSSPMSSPTDIQTKEYNDRKAELMAVILPSSFNMAA
;
A
#
# COMPACT_ATOMS: atom_id res chain seq x y z
N MET A 1 9.20 6.73 -16.96
CA MET A 1 7.78 6.85 -16.60
C MET A 1 7.52 8.24 -16.07
N ARG A 2 6.38 8.84 -16.42
CA ARG A 2 5.91 10.08 -15.78
C ARG A 2 5.59 9.81 -14.30
N THR A 3 5.67 10.82 -13.45
CA THR A 3 5.35 10.70 -12.01
C THR A 3 3.98 10.04 -11.77
N THR A 4 2.96 10.43 -12.53
CA THR A 4 1.62 9.82 -12.51
C THR A 4 1.63 8.32 -12.82
N GLU A 5 2.40 7.88 -13.81
CA GLU A 5 2.48 6.46 -14.17
C GLU A 5 3.17 5.66 -13.05
N MET A 6 4.19 6.24 -12.39
CA MET A 6 4.86 5.62 -11.25
C MET A 6 3.93 5.49 -10.06
N ILE A 7 3.17 6.54 -9.74
CA ILE A 7 2.17 6.54 -8.67
C ILE A 7 1.11 5.46 -8.95
N ASN A 8 0.50 5.47 -10.13
CA ASN A 8 -0.54 4.51 -10.50
C ASN A 8 -0.01 3.07 -10.44
N LYS A 9 1.21 2.83 -10.95
CA LYS A 9 1.80 1.50 -10.91
C LYS A 9 2.11 1.06 -9.48
N ALA A 10 2.59 1.95 -8.62
CA ALA A 10 2.85 1.61 -7.22
C ALA A 10 1.55 1.33 -6.44
N LEU A 11 0.46 2.05 -6.74
CA LEU A 11 -0.87 1.75 -6.18
C LEU A 11 -1.41 0.40 -6.69
N GLU A 12 -1.23 0.09 -7.97
CA GLU A 12 -1.58 -1.22 -8.55
C GLU A 12 -0.83 -2.37 -7.85
N VAL A 13 0.49 -2.21 -7.65
CA VAL A 13 1.34 -3.19 -6.94
C VAL A 13 0.87 -3.38 -5.50
N MET A 14 0.58 -2.29 -4.77
CA MET A 14 0.08 -2.39 -3.40
C MET A 14 -1.28 -3.09 -3.33
N ASN A 15 -2.19 -2.79 -4.26
CA ASN A 15 -3.52 -3.42 -4.31
C ASN A 15 -3.43 -4.91 -4.68
N GLY A 16 -2.43 -5.30 -5.47
CA GLY A 16 -2.15 -6.70 -5.82
C GLY A 16 -1.24 -7.43 -4.84
N GLN A 17 -0.80 -6.78 -3.76
CA GLN A 17 0.07 -7.40 -2.75
C GLN A 17 -0.66 -8.57 -2.09
N ASP A 18 -0.01 -9.73 -2.08
CA ASP A 18 -0.48 -10.87 -1.32
C ASP A 18 -0.15 -10.69 0.17
N TRP A 19 -1.04 -10.01 0.88
CA TRP A 19 -0.88 -9.72 2.30
C TRP A 19 -0.93 -10.99 3.16
N TYR A 20 -1.64 -12.02 2.71
CA TYR A 20 -1.70 -13.29 3.44
C TYR A 20 -0.31 -13.91 3.50
N TRP A 21 0.34 -14.15 2.36
CA TRP A 21 1.69 -14.72 2.35
C TRP A 21 2.77 -13.77 2.87
N TYR A 22 2.53 -12.46 2.82
CA TYR A 22 3.44 -11.47 3.41
C TYR A 22 3.42 -11.48 4.95
N LEU A 23 2.25 -11.71 5.55
CA LEU A 23 2.02 -11.72 7.00
C LEU A 23 2.06 -13.14 7.61
N SER A 24 2.02 -14.18 6.79
CA SER A 24 1.94 -15.56 7.25
C SER A 24 3.25 -16.04 7.86
N ASP A 25 3.15 -16.61 9.06
CA ASP A 25 4.21 -17.41 9.67
C ASP A 25 4.33 -18.80 9.04
N TYR A 26 3.34 -19.24 8.25
CA TYR A 26 3.37 -20.51 7.52
C TYR A 26 4.26 -20.38 6.28
N GLN A 27 5.49 -20.89 6.39
CA GLN A 27 6.55 -20.63 5.44
C GLN A 27 6.52 -21.57 4.23
N VAL A 28 5.56 -21.41 3.33
CA VAL A 28 5.80 -21.83 1.93
C VAL A 28 6.80 -20.83 1.35
N ALA A 29 8.09 -21.18 1.40
CA ALA A 29 9.20 -20.27 1.08
C ALA A 29 9.00 -19.55 -0.26
N GLU A 30 8.51 -20.25 -1.28
CA GLU A 30 8.21 -19.69 -2.60
C GLU A 30 7.18 -18.55 -2.55
N MET A 31 6.08 -18.73 -1.82
CA MET A 31 5.00 -17.72 -1.77
C MET A 31 5.41 -16.51 -0.94
N ARG A 32 6.16 -16.76 0.15
CA ARG A 32 6.80 -15.69 0.92
C ARG A 32 7.73 -14.89 0.02
N ASP A 33 8.65 -15.55 -0.69
CA ASP A 33 9.63 -14.86 -1.53
C ASP A 33 8.96 -14.04 -2.64
N LYS A 34 7.86 -14.53 -3.23
CA LYS A 34 7.01 -13.76 -4.15
C LYS A 34 6.42 -12.52 -3.50
N ALA A 35 5.79 -12.66 -2.33
CA ALA A 35 5.19 -11.54 -1.60
C ALA A 35 6.23 -10.47 -1.20
N TYR A 36 7.43 -10.89 -0.79
CA TYR A 36 8.55 -9.98 -0.52
C TYR A 36 9.13 -9.34 -1.78
N SER A 37 9.15 -10.05 -2.91
CA SER A 37 9.56 -9.49 -4.20
C SER A 37 8.62 -8.37 -4.64
N THR A 38 7.31 -8.53 -4.46
CA THR A 38 6.32 -7.49 -4.76
C THR A 38 6.52 -6.26 -3.87
N MET A 39 6.79 -6.45 -2.58
CA MET A 39 7.14 -5.35 -1.66
C MET A 39 8.42 -4.61 -2.09
N ARG A 40 9.48 -5.35 -2.46
CA ARG A 40 10.74 -4.73 -2.95
C ARG A 40 10.49 -3.89 -4.19
N TYR A 41 9.73 -4.42 -5.15
CA TYR A 41 9.36 -3.69 -6.36
C TYR A 41 8.56 -2.42 -6.04
N PHE A 42 7.61 -2.49 -5.10
CA PHE A 42 6.91 -1.29 -4.62
C PHE A 42 7.87 -0.25 -4.04
N VAL A 43 8.79 -0.66 -3.16
CA VAL A 43 9.74 0.26 -2.51
C VAL A 43 10.66 0.94 -3.53
N GLU A 44 11.16 0.20 -4.51
CA GLU A 44 12.00 0.72 -5.60
C GLU A 44 11.23 1.73 -6.45
N LEU A 45 9.99 1.41 -6.82
CA LEU A 45 9.13 2.28 -7.62
C LEU A 45 8.75 3.57 -6.86
N VAL A 46 8.48 3.47 -5.55
CA VAL A 46 8.25 4.65 -4.71
C VAL A 46 9.53 5.48 -4.58
N ALA A 47 10.70 4.85 -4.46
CA ALA A 47 11.97 5.55 -4.36
C ALA A 47 12.31 6.37 -5.63
N SER A 48 11.82 5.96 -6.80
CA SER A 48 12.03 6.69 -8.06
C SER A 48 11.12 7.91 -8.26
N ILE A 49 10.10 8.12 -7.43
CA ILE A 49 9.24 9.32 -7.47
C ILE A 49 10.03 10.53 -6.96
N SER A 50 10.08 11.64 -7.71
CA SER A 50 10.88 12.83 -7.33
C SER A 50 10.33 13.60 -6.12
N ASP A 51 9.01 13.67 -5.97
CA ASP A 51 8.35 14.39 -4.87
C ASP A 51 8.48 13.64 -3.54
N ALA A 52 9.21 14.23 -2.59
CA ALA A 52 9.45 13.64 -1.28
C ALA A 52 8.19 13.48 -0.41
N LYS A 53 7.19 14.35 -0.58
CA LYS A 53 5.92 14.25 0.15
C LYS A 53 5.11 13.06 -0.37
N ILE A 54 5.05 12.89 -1.69
CA ILE A 54 4.40 11.72 -2.30
C ILE A 54 5.11 10.44 -1.88
N ARG A 55 6.45 10.39 -1.94
CA ARG A 55 7.21 9.21 -1.46
C ARG A 55 6.89 8.84 -0.02
N LYS A 56 6.87 9.85 0.87
CA LYS A 56 6.55 9.66 2.28
C LYS A 56 5.13 9.13 2.44
N ALA A 57 4.14 9.74 1.77
CA ALA A 57 2.75 9.32 1.84
C ALA A 57 2.53 7.90 1.33
N MET A 58 3.20 7.48 0.24
CA MET A 58 3.09 6.11 -0.27
C MET A 58 3.69 5.07 0.69
N ARG A 59 4.82 5.38 1.34
CA ARG A 59 5.41 4.51 2.38
C ARG A 59 4.49 4.41 3.60
N GLU A 60 3.91 5.53 4.03
CA GLU A 60 2.94 5.52 5.12
C GLU A 60 1.68 4.73 4.77
N LEU A 61 1.19 4.83 3.52
CA LEU A 61 0.03 4.07 3.07
C LEU A 61 0.31 2.56 3.10
N TRP A 62 1.52 2.13 2.72
CA TRP A 62 1.95 0.74 2.85
C TRP A 62 1.91 0.27 4.30
N THR A 63 2.52 1.03 5.22
CA THR A 63 2.56 0.69 6.65
C THR A 63 1.17 0.62 7.27
N VAL A 64 0.30 1.58 6.96
CA VAL A 64 -1.09 1.61 7.46
C VAL A 64 -1.89 0.42 6.93
N THR A 65 -1.71 0.07 5.66
CA THR A 65 -2.34 -1.11 5.04
C THR A 65 -1.81 -2.39 5.68
N TYR A 66 -0.49 -2.51 5.87
CA TYR A 66 0.13 -3.65 6.54
C TYR A 66 -0.46 -3.88 7.94
N ASN A 67 -0.53 -2.81 8.75
CA ASN A 67 -1.08 -2.89 10.11
C ASN A 67 -2.55 -3.33 10.09
N TYR A 68 -3.36 -2.77 9.19
CA TYR A 68 -4.77 -3.12 9.06
C TYR A 68 -4.95 -4.57 8.59
N MET A 69 -4.20 -5.01 7.59
CA MET A 69 -4.25 -6.39 7.09
C MET A 69 -3.82 -7.39 8.18
N GLY A 70 -2.85 -7.02 9.03
CA GLY A 70 -2.41 -7.81 10.17
C GLY A 70 -3.43 -7.97 11.31
N LEU A 71 -4.51 -7.19 11.33
CA LEU A 71 -5.61 -7.40 12.28
C LEU A 71 -6.48 -8.61 11.90
N SER A 72 -6.42 -9.03 10.64
CA SER A 72 -7.12 -10.22 10.14
C SER A 72 -6.30 -11.47 10.44
N SER A 73 -6.89 -12.41 11.17
CA SER A 73 -6.36 -13.75 11.40
C SER A 73 -7.49 -14.77 11.27
N PRO A 74 -7.21 -16.09 11.24
CA PRO A 74 -8.28 -17.09 11.22
C PRO A 74 -9.31 -16.95 12.35
N MET A 75 -8.94 -16.31 13.47
CA MET A 75 -9.77 -16.17 14.67
C MET A 75 -10.14 -14.71 14.98
N SER A 76 -9.74 -13.73 14.16
CA SER A 76 -9.99 -12.31 14.41
C SER A 76 -10.18 -11.54 13.12
N SER A 77 -11.04 -10.53 13.17
CA SER A 77 -11.22 -9.55 12.11
C SER A 77 -11.08 -8.15 12.70
N PRO A 78 -10.72 -7.14 11.87
CA PRO A 78 -10.78 -5.76 12.29
C PRO A 78 -12.18 -5.40 12.80
N THR A 79 -12.23 -4.59 13.86
CA THR A 79 -13.49 -3.96 14.31
C THR A 79 -13.91 -2.85 13.36
N ASP A 80 -15.17 -2.41 13.45
CA ASP A 80 -15.68 -1.27 12.68
C ASP A 80 -14.88 0.01 12.94
N ILE A 81 -14.46 0.23 14.18
CA ILE A 81 -13.64 1.40 14.57
C ILE A 81 -12.28 1.35 13.87
N GLN A 82 -11.59 0.21 13.92
CA GLN A 82 -10.29 0.04 13.26
C GLN A 82 -10.42 0.14 11.73
N THR A 83 -11.50 -0.38 11.15
CA THR A 83 -11.80 -0.24 9.72
C THR A 83 -12.02 1.21 9.35
N LYS A 84 -12.75 1.97 10.17
CA LYS A 84 -12.96 3.41 9.96
C LYS A 84 -11.64 4.19 10.05
N GLU A 85 -10.84 3.95 11.09
CA GLU A 85 -9.53 4.60 11.28
C GLU A 85 -8.59 4.33 10.10
N TYR A 86 -8.55 3.09 9.61
CA TYR A 86 -7.81 2.72 8.42
C TYR A 86 -8.29 3.48 7.18
N ASN A 87 -9.60 3.51 6.94
CA ASN A 87 -10.18 4.19 5.77
C ASN A 87 -9.95 5.71 5.81
N ASP A 88 -10.11 6.34 6.98
CA ASP A 88 -9.86 7.76 7.17
C ASP A 88 -8.38 8.08 6.88
N ARG A 89 -7.46 7.31 7.47
CA ARG A 89 -6.02 7.52 7.24
C ARG A 89 -5.62 7.25 5.80
N LYS A 90 -6.20 6.23 5.17
CA LYS A 90 -6.00 5.95 3.74
C LYS A 90 -6.47 7.14 2.89
N ALA A 91 -7.64 7.72 3.16
CA ALA A 91 -8.16 8.86 2.41
C ALA A 91 -7.23 10.09 2.52
N GLU A 92 -6.75 10.41 3.73
CA GLU A 92 -5.78 11.50 3.94
C GLU A 92 -4.50 11.32 3.12
N LEU A 93 -3.95 10.10 3.12
CA LEU A 93 -2.73 9.78 2.37
C LEU A 93 -2.98 9.83 0.86
N MET A 94 -4.12 9.33 0.39
CA MET A 94 -4.49 9.37 -1.02
C MET A 94 -4.65 10.81 -1.54
N ALA A 95 -5.13 11.74 -0.72
CA ALA A 95 -5.20 13.16 -1.07
C ALA A 95 -3.82 13.80 -1.27
N VAL A 96 -2.77 13.29 -0.60
CA VAL A 96 -1.38 13.71 -0.82
C VAL A 96 -0.76 13.02 -2.05
N ILE A 97 -1.08 11.74 -2.26
CA ILE A 97 -0.51 10.91 -3.33
C ILE A 97 -1.04 11.31 -4.71
N LEU A 98 -2.33 11.67 -4.81
CA LEU A 98 -2.98 12.06 -6.06
C LEU A 98 -3.01 13.59 -6.15
N PRO A 99 -2.02 14.24 -6.81
CA PRO A 99 -2.05 15.69 -7.00
C PRO A 99 -3.34 16.17 -7.66
N SER A 100 -3.80 17.36 -7.26
CA SER A 100 -5.07 17.98 -7.68
C SER A 100 -5.29 18.10 -9.20
N SER A 101 -4.26 17.92 -10.03
CA SER A 101 -4.39 17.76 -11.48
C SER A 101 -5.22 16.55 -11.92
N PHE A 102 -5.52 15.60 -11.01
CA PHE A 102 -6.44 14.48 -11.27
C PHE A 102 -7.93 14.87 -11.14
N ASN A 103 -8.26 16.02 -10.56
CA ASN A 103 -9.65 16.48 -10.36
C ASN A 103 -10.22 17.28 -11.54
N MET A 104 -9.48 17.45 -12.65
CA MET A 104 -9.96 18.20 -13.85
C MET A 104 -10.42 17.29 -15.00
N ALA A 105 -10.69 16.01 -14.73
CA ALA A 105 -11.27 15.09 -15.70
C ALA A 105 -12.41 14.30 -15.04
N ALA A 106 -13.47 15.02 -14.66
CA ALA A 106 -14.80 14.49 -14.38
C ALA A 106 -15.83 15.44 -14.96
#